data_AF-A0A4S3LRL9-F1
#
_entry.id   AF-A0A4S3LRL9-F1
#
_cell.length_a   1.000
_cell.length_b   1.000
_cell.length_c   1.000
_cell.angle_alpha   90.00
_cell.angle_beta   90.00
_cell.angle_gamma   90.00
#
_symmetry.space_group_name_H-M   'P 1'
#
loop_
_entity.id
_entity.type
_entity.pdbx_description
1 polymer ?
#
loop_
_entity_poly.entity_id
_entity_poly.type
_entity_poly.pdbx_seq_one_letter_code
_entity_poly.pdbx_strand_id
1 'polypeptide(L)'
;MFTINVEVRPEAEQGKGASRRLRLENKFPAIIYGGSAAPVSIKLDHDSVKNMEVKAEFYSEAITLVVDGKETKVKVQAVQRHPFKPKLAHIDFVRV
;
A
#
# COMPACT_ATOMS: atom_id res chain seq x y z
N MET A 1 10.23 11.29 7.02
CA MET A 1 9.03 10.67 7.62
C MET A 1 7.84 10.80 6.67
N PHE A 2 7.37 9.68 6.14
CA PHE A 2 6.24 9.63 5.21
C PHE A 2 4.96 9.34 5.97
N THR A 3 3.89 10.09 5.67
CA THR A 3 2.55 9.82 6.18
C THR A 3 1.61 9.64 5.00
N ILE A 4 0.89 8.53 4.97
CA ILE A 4 -0.02 8.18 3.88
C ILE A 4 -1.40 7.90 4.46
N ASN A 5 -2.40 8.65 4.01
CA ASN A 5 -3.80 8.36 4.29
C ASN A 5 -4.26 7.23 3.39
N VAL A 6 -4.82 6.18 3.99
CA VAL A 6 -5.24 4.98 3.26
C VAL A 6 -6.65 4.58 3.68
N GLU A 7 -7.37 3.99 2.74
CA GLU A 7 -8.69 3.43 2.98
C GLU A 7 -8.59 1.91 3.06
N VAL A 8 -9.33 1.32 3.99
CA VAL A 8 -9.49 -0.14 4.07
C VAL A 8 -10.21 -0.64 2.81
N ARG A 9 -9.78 -1.80 2.30
CA ARG A 9 -10.40 -2.48 1.16
C ARG A 9 -11.31 -3.61 1.66
N PRO A 10 -12.65 -3.46 1.57
CA PRO A 10 -13.59 -4.49 2.02
C PRO A 10 -13.42 -5.81 1.25
N GLU A 11 -13.84 -6.92 1.83
CA GLU A 11 -13.75 -8.26 1.21
C GLU A 11 -14.43 -8.33 -0.17
N ALA A 12 -15.56 -7.63 -0.35
CA ALA A 12 -16.27 -7.53 -1.62
C ALA A 12 -15.43 -6.86 -2.74
N GLU A 13 -14.43 -6.05 -2.38
CA GLU A 13 -13.50 -5.39 -3.29
C GLU A 13 -12.14 -6.13 -3.38
N GLN A 14 -12.07 -7.38 -2.94
CA GLN A 14 -10.90 -8.23 -3.09
C GLN A 14 -11.02 -9.18 -4.30
N GLY A 15 -9.94 -9.86 -4.61
CA GLY A 15 -9.86 -10.77 -5.76
C GLY A 15 -9.40 -10.11 -7.06
N LYS A 16 -9.23 -10.95 -8.10
CA LYS A 16 -8.58 -10.60 -9.37
C LYS A 16 -9.30 -9.48 -10.12
N GLY A 17 -10.61 -9.59 -10.27
CA GLY A 17 -11.42 -8.62 -11.02
C GLY A 17 -11.44 -7.25 -10.35
N ALA A 18 -11.70 -7.21 -9.03
CA ALA A 18 -11.69 -5.98 -8.26
C ALA A 18 -10.31 -5.31 -8.28
N SER A 19 -9.23 -6.08 -8.10
CA SER A 19 -7.87 -5.56 -8.16
C SER A 19 -7.49 -5.01 -9.55
N ARG A 20 -8.07 -5.57 -10.62
CA ARG A 20 -7.88 -5.04 -11.98
C ARG A 20 -8.60 -3.70 -12.15
N ARG A 21 -9.85 -3.58 -11.69
CA ARG A 21 -10.63 -2.33 -11.75
C ARG A 21 -9.97 -1.22 -10.93
N LEU A 22 -9.51 -1.53 -9.72
CA LEU A 22 -8.81 -0.58 -8.86
C LEU A 22 -7.57 0.03 -9.56
N ARG A 23 -6.79 -0.79 -10.29
CA ARG A 23 -5.64 -0.32 -11.09
C ARG A 23 -6.00 0.52 -12.30
N LEU A 24 -7.23 0.41 -12.81
CA LEU A 24 -7.74 1.29 -13.85
C LEU A 24 -8.12 2.66 -13.29
N GLU A 25 -8.56 2.71 -12.02
CA GLU A 25 -8.89 3.95 -11.28
C GLU A 25 -7.66 4.66 -10.69
N ASN A 26 -6.46 4.36 -11.20
CA ASN A 26 -5.18 4.88 -10.70
C ASN A 26 -4.92 4.60 -9.21
N LYS A 27 -5.48 3.53 -8.67
CA LYS A 27 -5.22 3.03 -7.31
C LYS A 27 -4.64 1.62 -7.38
N PHE A 28 -4.03 1.12 -6.32
CA PHE A 28 -3.55 -0.26 -6.31
C PHE A 28 -3.71 -0.91 -4.94
N PRO A 29 -3.88 -2.25 -4.91
CA PRO A 29 -4.03 -2.97 -3.65
C PRO A 29 -2.71 -3.00 -2.87
N ALA A 30 -2.81 -2.94 -1.54
CA ALA A 30 -1.70 -3.20 -0.63
C ALA A 30 -2.20 -3.93 0.63
N ILE A 31 -1.27 -4.46 1.41
CA ILE A 31 -1.56 -5.19 2.64
C ILE A 31 -0.64 -4.75 3.78
N ILE A 32 -1.20 -4.65 4.99
CA ILE A 32 -0.48 -4.42 6.23
C ILE A 32 -0.58 -5.70 7.07
N TYR A 33 0.56 -6.26 7.47
CA TYR A 33 0.60 -7.43 8.35
C TYR A 33 1.76 -7.34 9.36
N GLY A 34 1.93 -8.39 10.17
CA GLY A 34 2.96 -8.44 11.22
C GLY A 34 2.45 -8.02 12.59
N GLY A 35 3.23 -8.34 13.62
CA GLY A 35 2.81 -8.26 15.02
C GLY A 35 1.75 -9.31 15.37
N SER A 36 0.93 -9.00 16.38
CA SER A 36 -0.19 -9.86 16.84
C SER A 36 -1.54 -9.51 16.20
N ALA A 37 -1.62 -8.40 15.46
CA ALA A 37 -2.87 -7.93 14.85
C ALA A 37 -3.13 -8.60 13.49
N ALA A 38 -4.43 -8.79 13.18
CA ALA A 38 -4.85 -9.35 11.91
C ALA A 38 -4.33 -8.53 10.70
N PRO A 39 -4.05 -9.18 9.55
CA PRO A 39 -3.71 -8.47 8.32
C PRO A 39 -4.84 -7.57 7.86
N VAL A 40 -4.51 -6.39 7.34
CA VAL A 40 -5.49 -5.43 6.82
C VAL A 40 -5.21 -5.18 5.35
N SER A 41 -6.20 -5.44 4.51
CA SER A 41 -6.16 -5.06 3.09
C SER A 41 -6.52 -3.59 2.95
N ILE A 42 -5.68 -2.84 2.24
CA ILE A 42 -5.88 -1.41 1.96
C ILE A 42 -5.81 -1.13 0.46
N LYS A 43 -6.20 0.08 0.08
CA LYS A 43 -5.98 0.64 -1.26
C LYS A 43 -5.12 1.91 -1.17
N LEU A 44 -4.23 2.06 -2.14
CA LEU A 44 -3.30 3.19 -2.23
C LEU A 44 -3.53 3.97 -3.52
N ASP A 45 -3.38 5.28 -3.43
CA ASP A 45 -3.30 6.16 -4.59
C ASP A 45 -1.96 5.98 -5.32
N HIS A 46 -2.02 5.78 -6.64
CA HIS A 46 -0.82 5.45 -7.42
C HIS A 46 0.17 6.61 -7.48
N ASP A 47 -0.29 7.81 -7.83
CA ASP A 47 0.60 8.96 -8.09
C ASP A 47 1.29 9.42 -6.80
N SER A 48 0.54 9.46 -5.70
CA SER A 48 1.07 9.82 -4.38
C SER A 48 2.20 8.87 -3.98
N VAL A 49 1.97 7.57 -4.06
CA VAL A 49 2.99 6.56 -3.68
C VAL A 49 4.12 6.51 -4.70
N LYS A 50 3.83 6.72 -5.99
CA LYS A 50 4.84 6.71 -7.04
C LYS A 50 5.91 7.77 -6.79
N ASN A 51 5.52 8.96 -6.37
CA ASN A 51 6.45 10.04 -6.04
C ASN A 51 7.26 9.76 -4.75
N MET A 52 6.64 9.09 -3.77
CA MET A 52 7.32 8.72 -2.53
C MET A 52 8.34 7.60 -2.74
N GLU A 53 8.01 6.57 -3.54
CA GLU A 53 8.86 5.39 -3.74
C GLU A 53 10.18 5.66 -4.49
N VAL A 54 10.35 6.84 -5.09
CA VAL A 54 11.61 7.25 -5.74
C VAL A 54 12.69 7.54 -4.69
N LYS A 55 12.28 7.94 -3.50
CA LYS A 55 13.17 8.29 -2.39
C LYS A 55 13.66 7.01 -1.70
N ALA A 56 14.98 6.90 -1.46
CA ALA A 56 15.55 5.72 -0.82
C ALA A 56 15.01 5.50 0.60
N GLU A 57 14.69 6.61 1.27
CA GLU A 57 14.07 6.69 2.59
C GLU A 57 12.73 5.94 2.66
N PHE A 58 12.02 5.80 1.54
CA PHE A 58 10.76 5.07 1.48
C PHE A 58 10.92 3.58 1.83
N TYR A 59 12.11 3.00 1.58
CA TYR A 59 12.39 1.59 1.84
C TYR A 59 13.17 1.38 3.14
N SER A 60 13.98 2.36 3.55
CA SER A 60 14.83 2.24 4.74
C SER A 60 14.13 2.68 6.03
N GLU A 61 13.29 3.72 5.97
CA GLU A 61 12.62 4.32 7.13
C GLU A 61 11.25 3.70 7.43
N ALA A 62 10.74 3.99 8.62
CA ALA A 62 9.35 3.72 8.97
C ALA A 62 8.41 4.74 8.30
N ILE A 63 7.28 4.23 7.80
CA ILE A 63 6.18 4.98 7.20
C ILE A 63 5.00 4.96 8.18
N THR A 64 4.31 6.08 8.31
CA THR A 64 3.03 6.15 9.03
C THR A 64 1.88 5.98 8.05
N LEU A 65 1.08 4.93 8.21
CA LEU A 65 -0.19 4.76 7.51
C LEU A 65 -1.34 5.18 8.41
N VAL A 66 -2.20 6.07 7.93
CA VAL A 66 -3.43 6.47 8.63
C VAL A 66 -4.58 5.67 8.05
N VAL A 67 -5.04 4.68 8.79
CA VAL A 67 -6.14 3.76 8.42
C VAL A 67 -7.34 4.12 9.28
N ASP A 68 -8.43 4.60 8.69
CA ASP A 68 -9.66 5.01 9.41
C ASP A 68 -9.36 5.96 10.60
N GLY A 69 -8.44 6.91 10.41
CA GLY A 69 -8.01 7.86 11.44
C GLY A 69 -7.04 7.32 12.48
N LYS A 70 -6.65 6.04 12.40
CA LYS A 70 -5.65 5.43 13.30
C LYS A 70 -4.29 5.35 12.62
N GLU A 71 -3.28 5.91 13.28
CA GLU A 71 -1.90 5.83 12.81
C GLU A 71 -1.30 4.44 13.09
N THR A 72 -0.69 3.85 12.07
CA THR A 72 0.05 2.59 12.15
C THR A 72 1.42 2.79 11.54
N LYS A 73 2.48 2.52 12.32
CA LYS A 73 3.85 2.53 11.81
C LYS A 73 4.17 1.22 11.10
N VAL A 74 4.72 1.32 9.90
CA VAL A 74 5.05 0.17 9.07
C VAL A 74 6.35 0.39 8.31
N LYS A 75 6.91 -0.68 7.76
CA LYS A 75 8.00 -0.66 6.80
C LYS A 75 7.61 -1.40 5.53
N VAL A 76 8.13 -0.97 4.38
CA VAL A 76 7.97 -1.68 3.12
C VAL A 76 8.73 -2.99 3.17
N GLN A 77 8.01 -4.10 2.99
CA GLN A 77 8.60 -5.43 2.90
C GLN A 77 8.85 -5.83 1.45
N ALA A 78 7.87 -5.62 0.58
CA ALA A 78 7.97 -5.96 -0.83
C ALA A 78 7.16 -4.99 -1.70
N VAL A 79 7.65 -4.76 -2.91
CA VAL A 79 6.97 -3.95 -3.93
C VAL A 79 6.88 -4.73 -5.23
N GLN A 80 5.66 -4.96 -5.68
CA GLN A 80 5.38 -5.56 -6.98
C GLN A 80 5.15 -4.45 -8.01
N ARG A 81 5.83 -4.57 -9.15
CA ARG A 81 5.76 -3.61 -10.25
C ARG A 81 5.25 -4.30 -11.50
N HIS A 82 4.64 -3.52 -12.39
CA HIS A 82 4.36 -4.00 -13.72
C HIS A 82 5.70 -4.21 -14.47
N PRO A 83 5.90 -5.33 -15.18
CA PRO A 83 7.20 -5.66 -15.83
C PRO A 83 7.57 -4.77 -17.02
N PHE A 84 6.76 -3.76 -17.36
CA PHE A 84 6.95 -2.97 -18.58
C PHE A 84 6.47 -1.53 -18.37
N LYS A 85 5.24 -1.37 -17.87
CA LYS A 85 4.70 -0.05 -17.54
C LYS A 85 5.35 0.46 -16.24
N PRO A 86 5.57 1.78 -16.09
CA PRO A 86 6.09 2.37 -14.86
C PRO A 86 5.03 2.46 -13.75
N LYS A 87 4.28 1.36 -13.52
CA LYS A 87 3.16 1.29 -12.57
C LYS A 87 3.44 0.33 -11.43
N LEU A 88 2.95 0.70 -10.24
CA LEU A 88 2.96 -0.14 -9.05
C LEU A 88 1.76 -1.09 -9.13
N ALA A 89 1.99 -2.35 -8.78
CA ALA A 89 0.97 -3.40 -8.84
C ALA A 89 0.47 -3.80 -7.45
N HIS A 90 1.37 -3.87 -6.46
CA HIS A 90 1.07 -4.19 -5.06
C HIS A 90 2.21 -3.75 -4.15
N ILE A 91 1.92 -3.42 -2.89
CA ILE A 91 2.94 -3.21 -1.84
C ILE A 91 2.55 -4.00 -0.58
N ASP A 92 3.55 -4.61 0.03
CA ASP A 92 3.46 -5.34 1.29
C ASP A 92 4.12 -4.52 2.38
N PHE A 93 3.39 -4.27 3.46
CA PHE A 93 3.88 -3.56 4.64
C PHE A 93 3.91 -4.46 5.86
N VAL A 94 4.98 -4.36 6.63
CA VAL A 94 5.14 -5.03 7.93
C VAL A 94 5.09 -3.99 9.04
N ARG A 95 4.28 -4.26 10.08
CA ARG A 95 4.23 -3.43 11.30
C ARG A 95 5.56 -3.48 12.03
N VAL A 96 6.04 -2.32 12.46
CA VAL A 96 7.29 -2.14 13.23
C VAL A 96 7.04 -1.57 14.60
#